data_AF-F2VQW4-F1
#
_entry.id   AF-F2VQW4-F1
#
_cell.length_a   1.000
_cell.length_b   1.000
_cell.length_c   1.000
_cell.angle_alpha   90.00
_cell.angle_beta   90.00
_cell.angle_gamma   90.00
#
_symmetry.space_group_name_H-M   'P 1'
#
loop_
_entity.id
_entity.type
_entity.pdbx_description
1 polymer ?
#
loop_
_entity_poly.entity_id
_entity_poly.type
_entity_poly.pdbx_seq_one_letter_code
_entity_poly.pdbx_strand_id
1 'polypeptide(L)'
;MKALLLLVLTVGLNIQYGGSALLPPSSSSCSHRPSKWCSSLDSALQCGVLKQCLESNFTRSRHTGDQVEVGLYYESLCPGCRMFLTEMLFPTWVLLDDIMSVTLVPYGNAQEKPVGQKYTYECQHGPPECQGNMIETCLLTLTADAGVIIFCMESSIDVLGSAESCVK
;
A
#
# COMPACT_ATOMS: atom_id res chain seq x y z
N MET A 1 71.44 7.00 31.32
CA MET A 1 71.32 6.10 32.49
C MET A 1 69.96 6.33 33.14
N LYS A 2 69.19 5.24 33.34
CA LYS A 2 67.98 5.09 34.17
C LYS A 2 66.76 5.91 33.70
N ALA A 3 65.87 5.37 32.86
CA ALA A 3 64.83 4.37 33.15
C ALA A 3 63.94 4.76 34.35
N LEU A 4 62.73 5.25 34.07
CA LEU A 4 61.58 5.02 34.93
C LEU A 4 60.35 4.77 34.04
N LEU A 5 60.05 3.48 33.91
CA LEU A 5 58.85 2.92 33.31
C LEU A 5 57.72 3.15 34.32
N LEU A 6 56.70 3.95 33.99
CA LEU A 6 55.47 4.03 34.78
C LEU A 6 54.37 3.29 34.02
N LEU A 7 54.14 2.06 34.45
CA LEU A 7 52.95 1.27 34.17
C LEU A 7 51.72 2.02 34.66
N VAL A 8 50.90 2.52 33.73
CA VAL A 8 49.53 2.94 34.04
C VAL A 8 48.64 1.71 33.87
N LEU A 9 48.26 1.12 35.01
CA LEU A 9 47.22 0.09 35.10
C LEU A 9 45.90 0.67 34.61
N THR A 10 45.35 0.08 33.55
CA THR A 10 44.00 0.35 33.04
C THR A 10 42.96 -0.17 34.02
N VAL A 11 42.47 0.69 34.92
CA VAL A 11 41.22 0.43 35.64
C VAL A 11 40.07 0.73 34.69
N GLY A 12 39.51 -0.32 34.10
CA GLY A 12 38.27 -0.26 33.34
C GLY A 12 37.11 0.16 34.25
N LEU A 13 36.76 1.44 34.22
CA LEU A 13 35.47 1.91 34.71
C LEU A 13 34.41 1.52 33.68
N ASN A 14 33.85 0.33 33.85
CA ASN A 14 32.53 -0.03 33.33
C ASN A 14 31.51 0.92 33.97
N ILE A 15 31.23 2.03 33.32
CA ILE A 15 30.07 2.85 33.64
C ILE A 15 28.86 2.15 33.01
N GLN A 16 28.22 1.29 33.80
CA GLN A 16 26.83 0.90 33.58
C GLN A 16 25.95 2.11 33.90
N TYR A 17 25.65 2.94 32.89
CA TYR A 17 24.44 3.76 32.90
C TYR A 17 23.25 2.84 32.58
N GLY A 18 22.92 1.96 33.53
CA GLY A 18 21.63 1.29 33.60
C GLY A 18 20.58 2.27 34.12
N GLY A 19 20.22 3.25 33.29
CA GLY A 19 19.06 4.09 33.52
C GLY A 19 17.82 3.37 33.02
N SER A 20 17.06 2.76 33.92
CA SER A 20 15.68 2.32 33.69
C SER A 20 14.79 3.54 33.42
N ALA A 21 14.83 4.08 32.21
CA ALA A 21 13.67 4.74 31.64
C ALA A 21 12.81 3.63 31.04
N LEU A 22 11.62 3.43 31.62
CA LEU A 22 10.57 2.56 31.11
C LEU A 22 10.15 3.07 29.72
N LEU A 23 10.91 2.72 28.69
CA LEU A 23 10.40 2.71 27.32
C LEU A 23 9.50 1.48 27.20
N PRO A 24 8.23 1.62 26.77
CA PRO A 24 7.39 0.47 26.52
C PRO A 24 8.07 -0.43 25.47
N PRO A 25 7.98 -1.76 25.63
CA PRO A 25 8.66 -2.68 24.75
C PRO A 25 8.13 -2.54 23.31
N SER A 26 9.06 -2.49 22.36
CA SER A 26 8.94 -2.92 20.96
C SER A 26 7.57 -2.78 20.31
N SER A 27 7.41 -1.75 19.47
CA SER A 27 6.54 -1.71 18.29
C SER A 27 5.44 -2.78 18.25
N SER A 28 4.39 -2.63 19.05
CA SER A 28 3.15 -3.34 18.75
C SER A 28 2.69 -2.79 17.41
N SER A 29 2.83 -3.57 16.33
CA SER A 29 2.26 -3.17 15.05
C SER A 29 0.77 -2.93 15.28
N CYS A 30 0.31 -1.72 14.97
CA CYS A 30 -1.10 -1.39 15.08
C CYS A 30 -1.87 -2.35 14.18
N SER A 31 -2.63 -3.27 14.78
CA SER A 31 -3.42 -4.27 14.04
C SER A 31 -4.82 -3.76 13.70
N HIS A 32 -5.13 -2.51 14.07
CA HIS A 32 -6.42 -1.88 13.84
C HIS A 32 -6.41 -1.09 12.53
N ARG A 33 -7.53 -1.12 11.80
CA ARG A 33 -7.77 -0.19 10.68
C ARG A 33 -7.86 1.25 11.19
N PRO A 34 -7.46 2.27 10.42
CA PRO A 34 -7.47 3.67 10.86
C PRO A 34 -8.80 4.17 11.42
N SER A 35 -9.93 3.74 10.87
CA SER A 35 -11.26 4.07 11.40
C SER A 35 -11.54 3.55 12.82
N LYS A 36 -10.74 2.58 13.29
CA LYS A 36 -10.83 1.99 14.63
C LYS A 36 -9.76 2.50 15.59
N TRP A 37 -8.78 3.28 15.13
CA TRP A 37 -7.72 3.78 16.00
C TRP A 37 -8.28 4.63 17.16
N CYS A 38 -9.27 5.46 16.87
CA CYS A 38 -10.01 6.25 17.85
C CYS A 38 -11.31 5.56 18.28
N SER A 39 -11.35 4.23 18.44
CA SER A 39 -12.56 3.52 18.89
C SER A 39 -12.57 3.19 20.38
N SER A 40 -11.39 3.14 21.00
CA SER A 40 -11.19 2.89 22.42
C SER A 40 -9.86 3.52 22.87
N LEU A 41 -9.68 3.69 24.18
CA LEU A 41 -8.41 4.15 24.74
C LEU A 41 -7.26 3.19 24.40
N ASP A 42 -7.51 1.88 24.47
CA ASP A 42 -6.51 0.84 24.19
C ASP A 42 -6.05 0.87 22.74
N SER A 43 -6.99 0.95 21.79
CA SER A 43 -6.66 1.06 20.36
C SER A 43 -5.87 2.33 20.05
N ALA A 44 -6.23 3.45 20.69
CA ALA A 44 -5.55 4.73 20.48
C ALA A 44 -4.13 4.73 21.05
N LEU A 45 -3.90 4.04 22.17
CA LEU A 45 -2.58 3.81 22.75
C LEU A 45 -1.74 2.86 21.90
N GLN A 46 -2.28 1.70 21.53
CA GLN A 46 -1.58 0.70 20.71
C GLN A 46 -1.15 1.26 19.36
N CYS A 47 -1.99 2.10 18.75
CA CYS A 47 -1.70 2.72 17.45
C CYS A 47 -0.98 4.07 17.56
N GLY A 48 -0.63 4.52 18.76
CA GLY A 48 0.17 5.74 18.95
C GLY A 48 -0.53 7.05 18.56
N VAL A 49 -1.87 7.05 18.55
CA VAL A 49 -2.69 8.21 18.13
C VAL A 49 -3.51 8.83 19.26
N LEU A 50 -3.25 8.48 20.52
CA LEU A 50 -4.03 8.96 21.67
C LEU A 50 -4.15 10.49 21.70
N LYS A 51 -3.07 11.22 21.44
CA LYS A 51 -3.09 12.68 21.43
C LYS A 51 -4.07 13.22 20.37
N GLN A 52 -4.00 12.71 19.15
CA GLN A 52 -4.86 13.10 18.03
C GLN A 52 -6.33 12.75 18.30
N CYS A 53 -6.57 11.58 18.91
CA CYS A 53 -7.90 11.17 19.33
C CYS A 53 -8.49 12.08 20.43
N LEU A 54 -7.67 12.61 21.35
CA LEU A 54 -8.12 13.52 22.40
C LEU A 54 -8.31 14.97 21.89
N GLU A 55 -7.48 15.40 20.94
CA GLU A 55 -7.55 16.74 20.32
C GLU A 55 -8.71 16.87 19.34
N SER A 56 -9.09 15.78 18.67
CA SER A 56 -10.33 15.72 17.88
C SER A 56 -11.52 15.52 18.82
N ASN A 57 -12.56 16.37 18.73
CA ASN A 57 -13.79 16.20 19.52
C ASN A 57 -14.45 14.84 19.20
N PHE A 58 -14.08 13.82 19.97
CA PHE A 58 -14.33 12.38 19.78
C PHE A 58 -15.83 11.98 19.75
N THR A 59 -16.73 12.92 20.00
CA THR A 59 -18.19 12.76 19.95
C THR A 59 -18.82 13.24 18.64
N ARG A 60 -18.09 13.87 17.72
CA ARG A 60 -18.63 14.22 16.40
C ARG A 60 -18.65 12.96 15.55
N SER A 61 -19.83 12.33 15.51
CA SER A 61 -20.28 11.29 14.57
C SER A 61 -19.24 10.84 13.55
N ARG A 62 -18.88 9.56 13.61
CA ARG A 62 -18.32 8.84 12.46
C ARG A 62 -19.14 9.16 11.20
N HIS A 63 -18.45 9.25 10.06
CA HIS A 63 -18.99 9.30 8.69
C HIS A 63 -19.75 10.56 8.25
N THR A 64 -19.02 11.63 7.89
CA THR A 64 -19.50 12.60 6.87
C THR A 64 -18.36 13.21 6.04
N GLY A 65 -17.14 12.70 6.11
CA GLY A 65 -16.07 13.13 5.20
C GLY A 65 -16.18 12.34 3.91
N ASP A 66 -16.02 13.00 2.77
CA ASP A 66 -15.92 12.31 1.48
C ASP A 66 -14.73 11.34 1.50
N GLN A 67 -14.86 10.20 0.83
CA GLN A 67 -13.75 9.26 0.68
C GLN A 67 -12.61 9.93 -0.08
N VAL A 68 -11.38 9.52 0.22
CA VAL A 68 -10.23 9.91 -0.57
C VAL A 68 -10.30 9.18 -1.90
N GLU A 69 -10.55 9.92 -2.97
CA GLU A 69 -10.56 9.40 -4.33
C GLU A 69 -9.15 9.19 -4.86
N VAL A 70 -8.86 7.98 -5.32
CA VAL A 70 -7.57 7.61 -5.92
C VAL A 70 -7.81 6.97 -7.28
N GLY A 71 -7.39 7.65 -8.34
CA GLY A 71 -7.41 7.13 -9.70
C GLY A 71 -6.04 6.59 -10.10
N LEU A 72 -5.98 5.33 -10.55
CA LEU A 72 -4.80 4.74 -11.16
C LEU A 72 -5.02 4.56 -12.67
N TYR A 73 -4.25 5.29 -13.46
CA TYR A 73 -4.17 5.14 -14.92
C TYR A 73 -2.92 4.34 -15.23
N TYR A 74 -3.08 3.15 -15.81
CA TYR A 74 -1.99 2.17 -15.91
C TYR A 74 -2.10 1.28 -17.14
N GLU A 75 -1.08 0.43 -17.36
CA GLU A 75 -0.99 -0.52 -18.47
C GLU A 75 -0.66 -1.91 -17.91
N SER A 76 -1.35 -2.95 -18.39
CA SER A 76 -1.32 -4.30 -17.80
C SER A 76 0.04 -5.01 -17.87
N LEU A 77 0.98 -4.52 -18.69
CA LEU A 77 2.33 -5.08 -18.81
C LEU A 77 3.43 -4.09 -18.43
N CYS A 78 3.08 -2.89 -17.95
CA CYS A 78 4.06 -1.90 -17.52
C CYS A 78 4.64 -2.28 -16.14
N PRO A 79 5.94 -2.59 -16.01
CA PRO A 79 6.50 -3.10 -14.76
C PRO A 79 6.30 -2.16 -13.56
N GLY A 80 6.43 -0.85 -13.78
CA GLY A 80 6.21 0.15 -12.74
C GLY A 80 4.75 0.25 -12.28
N CYS A 81 3.81 0.13 -13.21
CA CYS A 81 2.39 0.10 -12.90
C CYS A 81 2.04 -1.11 -12.04
N ARG A 82 2.57 -2.27 -12.43
CA ARG A 82 2.35 -3.54 -11.74
C ARG A 82 2.85 -3.50 -10.30
N MET A 83 4.10 -3.08 -10.10
CA MET A 83 4.66 -2.90 -8.75
C MET A 83 3.84 -1.93 -7.92
N PHE A 84 3.43 -0.78 -8.49
CA PHE A 84 2.60 0.17 -7.75
C PHE A 84 1.24 -0.43 -7.37
N LEU A 85 0.56 -1.11 -8.30
CA LEU A 85 -0.74 -1.72 -8.06
C LEU A 85 -0.64 -2.79 -6.97
N THR A 86 0.30 -3.72 -7.08
CA THR A 86 0.36 -4.92 -6.24
C THR A 86 1.04 -4.69 -4.90
N GLU A 87 2.08 -3.85 -4.84
CA GLU A 87 2.87 -3.66 -3.61
C GLU A 87 2.45 -2.42 -2.81
N MET A 88 1.80 -1.43 -3.45
CA MET A 88 1.48 -0.15 -2.82
C MET A 88 -0.04 0.08 -2.74
N LEU A 89 -0.72 0.17 -3.89
CA LEU A 89 -2.11 0.57 -3.96
C LEU A 89 -3.03 -0.49 -3.33
N PHE A 90 -2.95 -1.75 -3.77
CA PHE A 90 -3.87 -2.78 -3.32
C PHE A 90 -3.75 -3.08 -1.80
N PRO A 91 -2.55 -3.24 -1.22
CA PRO A 91 -2.42 -3.39 0.24
C PRO A 91 -2.97 -2.18 1.02
N THR A 92 -2.75 -0.97 0.51
CA THR A 92 -3.30 0.27 1.10
C THR A 92 -4.82 0.28 1.01
N TRP A 93 -5.37 -0.08 -0.14
CA TRP A 93 -6.81 -0.10 -0.38
C TRP A 93 -7.53 -1.08 0.55
N VAL A 94 -6.99 -2.30 0.74
CA VAL A 94 -7.55 -3.28 1.70
C VAL A 94 -7.50 -2.77 3.14
N LEU A 95 -6.49 -1.97 3.50
CA LEU A 95 -6.36 -1.41 4.85
C LEU A 95 -7.31 -0.21 5.09
N LEU A 96 -7.57 0.57 4.05
CA LEU A 96 -8.25 1.87 4.08
C LEU A 96 -9.61 1.88 3.35
N ASP A 97 -10.20 0.72 3.10
CA ASP A 97 -11.42 0.56 2.28
C ASP A 97 -12.59 1.45 2.71
N ASP A 98 -12.65 1.83 3.99
CA ASP A 98 -13.73 2.60 4.58
C ASP A 98 -13.58 4.12 4.44
N ILE A 99 -12.41 4.58 3.99
CA ILE A 99 -12.09 6.01 3.81
C ILE A 99 -11.50 6.32 2.43
N MET A 100 -11.42 5.33 1.53
CA MET A 100 -10.78 5.44 0.23
C MET A 100 -11.67 4.86 -0.87
N SER A 101 -11.77 5.56 -1.99
CA SER A 101 -12.43 5.09 -3.22
C SER A 101 -11.39 4.99 -4.32
N VAL A 102 -11.31 3.83 -4.98
CA VAL A 102 -10.30 3.56 -6.00
C VAL A 102 -10.96 3.40 -7.37
N THR A 103 -10.46 4.14 -8.35
CA THR A 103 -10.80 3.98 -9.76
C THR A 103 -9.60 3.44 -10.53
N LEU A 104 -9.75 2.28 -11.16
CA LEU A 104 -8.74 1.69 -12.03
C LEU A 104 -9.07 2.02 -13.50
N VAL A 105 -8.09 2.50 -14.25
CA VAL A 105 -8.22 2.87 -15.66
C VAL A 105 -7.09 2.20 -16.47
N PRO A 106 -7.28 0.93 -16.89
CA PRO A 106 -6.31 0.21 -17.71
C PRO A 106 -6.34 0.74 -19.16
N TYR A 107 -5.38 1.61 -19.47
CA TYR A 107 -5.18 2.21 -20.79
C TYR A 107 -3.76 2.76 -20.90
N GLY A 108 -3.39 3.62 -19.94
CA GLY A 108 -2.07 4.24 -19.81
C GLY A 108 -1.58 4.93 -21.08
N ASN A 109 -0.45 4.48 -21.62
CA ASN A 109 0.18 5.07 -22.81
C ASN A 109 -0.31 4.47 -24.14
N ALA A 110 -1.38 3.67 -24.12
CA ALA A 110 -1.99 3.18 -25.35
C ALA A 110 -2.40 4.36 -26.25
N GLN A 111 -2.25 4.16 -27.56
CA GLN A 111 -2.70 5.11 -28.57
C GLN A 111 -3.87 4.51 -29.32
N GLU A 112 -4.92 5.30 -29.49
CA GLU A 112 -6.06 4.92 -30.30
C GLU A 112 -5.98 5.56 -31.69
N LYS A 113 -6.39 4.79 -32.70
CA LYS A 113 -6.49 5.24 -34.09
C LYS A 113 -7.91 4.93 -34.60
N PRO A 114 -8.63 5.91 -35.16
CA PRO A 114 -9.94 5.66 -35.73
C PRO A 114 -9.82 4.83 -37.02
N VAL A 115 -10.60 3.76 -37.12
CA VAL A 115 -10.70 2.88 -38.28
C VAL A 115 -12.17 2.68 -38.61
N GLY A 116 -12.69 3.52 -39.52
CA GLY A 116 -14.12 3.57 -39.84
C GLY A 116 -14.94 4.05 -38.64
N GLN A 117 -15.86 3.21 -38.15
CA GLN A 117 -16.67 3.48 -36.94
C GLN A 117 -16.10 2.80 -35.69
N LYS A 118 -14.88 2.27 -35.75
CA LYS A 118 -14.21 1.58 -34.66
C LYS A 118 -12.88 2.24 -34.34
N TYR A 119 -12.27 1.82 -33.24
CA TYR A 119 -10.92 2.18 -32.87
C TYR A 119 -10.03 0.94 -32.90
N THR A 120 -8.78 1.15 -33.28
CA THR A 120 -7.68 0.20 -33.06
C THR A 120 -6.72 0.80 -32.05
N TYR A 121 -6.15 -0.05 -31.20
CA TYR A 121 -5.27 0.36 -30.11
C TYR A 121 -3.85 -0.16 -30.35
N GLU A 122 -2.86 0.67 -30.05
CA GLU A 122 -1.44 0.34 -30.07
C GLU A 122 -0.86 0.61 -28.68
N CYS A 123 -0.28 -0.42 -28.06
CA CYS A 123 0.24 -0.36 -26.69
C CYS A 123 1.76 -0.55 -26.68
N GLN A 124 2.45 0.00 -25.68
CA GLN A 124 3.92 0.06 -25.64
C GLN A 124 4.57 -1.32 -25.54
N HIS A 125 3.90 -2.26 -24.86
CA HIS A 125 4.37 -3.63 -24.67
C HIS A 125 3.70 -4.62 -25.64
N GLY A 126 3.14 -4.10 -26.75
CA GLY A 126 2.61 -4.88 -27.86
C GLY A 126 1.18 -5.39 -27.67
N PRO A 127 0.69 -6.26 -28.59
CA PRO A 127 -0.69 -6.73 -28.58
C PRO A 127 -1.16 -7.40 -27.27
N PRO A 128 -0.31 -8.17 -26.55
CA PRO A 128 -0.71 -8.76 -25.27
C PRO A 128 -1.11 -7.72 -24.22
N GLU A 129 -0.42 -6.58 -24.16
CA GLU A 129 -0.81 -5.49 -23.25
C GLU A 129 -2.18 -4.91 -23.61
N CYS A 130 -2.44 -4.66 -24.90
CA CYS A 130 -3.75 -4.18 -25.32
C CYS A 130 -4.86 -5.18 -24.97
N GLN A 131 -4.58 -6.49 -25.08
CA GLN A 131 -5.51 -7.53 -24.68
C GLN A 131 -5.71 -7.56 -23.16
N GLY A 132 -4.64 -7.43 -22.37
CA GLY A 132 -4.71 -7.34 -20.91
C GLY A 132 -5.53 -6.12 -20.46
N ASN A 133 -5.21 -4.93 -20.97
CA ASN A 133 -5.98 -3.71 -20.71
C ASN A 133 -7.50 -3.90 -21.00
N MET A 134 -7.84 -4.58 -22.10
CA MET A 134 -9.23 -4.86 -22.47
C MET A 134 -9.89 -5.87 -21.51
N ILE A 135 -9.19 -6.93 -21.12
CA ILE A 135 -9.70 -7.91 -20.14
C ILE A 135 -10.00 -7.21 -18.82
N GLU A 136 -9.08 -6.39 -18.32
CA GLU A 136 -9.23 -5.67 -17.05
C GLU A 136 -10.35 -4.63 -17.12
N THR A 137 -10.48 -3.91 -18.24
CA THR A 137 -11.64 -3.02 -18.49
C THR A 137 -12.96 -3.78 -18.45
N CYS A 138 -13.02 -4.96 -19.06
CA CYS A 138 -14.20 -5.82 -19.02
C CYS A 138 -14.51 -6.28 -17.58
N LEU A 139 -13.51 -6.71 -16.81
CA LEU A 139 -13.70 -7.12 -15.41
C LEU A 139 -14.31 -5.99 -14.58
N LEU A 140 -13.80 -4.76 -14.70
CA LEU A 140 -14.32 -3.57 -14.01
C LEU A 140 -15.80 -3.28 -14.30
N THR A 141 -16.29 -3.71 -15.46
CA THR A 141 -17.70 -3.55 -15.85
C THR A 141 -18.58 -4.73 -15.39
N LEU A 142 -18.00 -5.91 -15.25
CA LEU A 142 -18.74 -7.16 -15.07
C LEU A 142 -18.86 -7.62 -13.62
N THR A 143 -17.97 -7.20 -12.72
CA THR A 143 -17.96 -7.68 -11.33
C THR A 143 -17.47 -6.63 -10.34
N ALA A 144 -18.01 -6.66 -9.12
CA ALA A 144 -17.55 -5.85 -8.01
C ALA A 144 -16.18 -6.32 -7.47
N ASP A 145 -15.81 -7.58 -7.71
CA ASP A 145 -14.53 -8.16 -7.27
C ASP A 145 -13.37 -7.86 -8.23
N ALA A 146 -13.58 -6.99 -9.22
CA ALA A 146 -12.61 -6.72 -10.29
C ALA A 146 -11.24 -6.29 -9.74
N GLY A 147 -11.20 -5.48 -8.69
CA GLY A 147 -9.94 -5.06 -8.07
C GLY A 147 -9.11 -6.23 -7.54
N VAL A 148 -9.74 -7.24 -6.95
CA VAL A 148 -9.06 -8.45 -6.43
C VAL A 148 -8.56 -9.32 -7.58
N ILE A 149 -9.38 -9.49 -8.63
CA ILE A 149 -9.04 -10.29 -9.81
C ILE A 149 -7.87 -9.64 -10.56
N ILE A 150 -7.92 -8.32 -10.77
CA ILE A 150 -6.84 -7.54 -11.40
C ILE A 150 -5.57 -7.64 -10.57
N PHE A 151 -5.64 -7.49 -9.24
CA PHE A 151 -4.47 -7.70 -8.37
C PHE A 151 -3.85 -9.09 -8.55
N CYS A 152 -4.67 -10.14 -8.63
CA CYS A 152 -4.20 -11.51 -8.87
C CYS A 152 -3.49 -11.63 -10.24
N MET A 153 -4.10 -11.12 -11.30
CA MET A 153 -3.52 -11.12 -12.65
C MET A 153 -2.20 -10.38 -12.69
N GLU A 154 -2.17 -9.17 -12.12
CA GLU A 154 -1.01 -8.28 -12.15
C GLU A 154 0.12 -8.74 -11.24
N SER A 155 -0.16 -9.62 -10.28
CA SER A 155 0.86 -10.29 -9.46
C SER A 155 1.48 -11.52 -10.16
N SER A 156 0.87 -12.01 -11.24
CA SER A 156 1.33 -13.20 -11.96
C SER A 156 2.52 -12.91 -12.88
N ILE A 157 3.37 -13.91 -13.11
CA ILE A 157 4.42 -13.82 -14.16
C ILE A 157 3.77 -13.67 -15.54
N ASP A 158 2.67 -14.39 -15.77
CA ASP A 158 1.85 -14.31 -16.99
C ASP A 158 0.49 -13.69 -16.65
N VAL A 159 0.34 -12.40 -16.94
CA VAL A 159 -0.86 -11.61 -16.64
C VAL A 159 -2.08 -12.17 -17.38
N LEU A 160 -1.94 -12.50 -18.67
CA LEU A 160 -3.06 -12.99 -19.47
C LEU A 160 -3.36 -14.45 -19.17
N GLY A 161 -2.33 -15.29 -19.05
CA GLY A 161 -2.47 -16.72 -18.77
C GLY A 161 -3.08 -17.02 -17.40
N SER A 162 -2.98 -16.08 -16.44
CA SER A 162 -3.55 -16.22 -15.10
C SER A 162 -5.01 -15.76 -14.98
N ALA A 163 -5.55 -15.04 -15.98
CA ALA A 163 -6.87 -14.43 -15.90
C ALA A 163 -7.97 -15.43 -15.52
N GLU A 164 -8.00 -16.62 -16.14
CA GLU A 164 -9.01 -17.64 -15.83
C GLU A 164 -8.88 -18.18 -14.40
N SER A 165 -7.65 -18.37 -13.92
CA SER A 165 -7.42 -18.85 -12.54
C SER A 165 -7.76 -17.79 -11.49
N CYS A 166 -7.62 -16.50 -11.81
CA CYS A 166 -7.91 -15.40 -10.89
C CYS A 166 -9.41 -15.12 -10.71
N VAL A 167 -10.27 -15.65 -11.60
CA VAL A 167 -11.73 -15.49 -11.53
C VAL A 167 -12.40 -16.61 -10.70
N LYS A 168 -11.68 -17.70 -10.42
CA LYS A 168 -12.20 -18.88 -9.69
C LYS A 168 -12.03 -18.73 -8.18
#